data_AF-A0A1S8CRB1-F1
#
_entry.id   AF-A0A1S8CRB1-F1
#
_cell.length_a   1.000
_cell.length_b   1.000
_cell.length_c   1.000
_cell.angle_alpha   90.00
_cell.angle_beta   90.00
_cell.angle_gamma   90.00
#
_symmetry.space_group_name_H-M   'P 1'
#
loop_
_entity.id
_entity.type
_entity.pdbx_description
1 polymer ?
#
loop_
_entity_poly.entity_id
_entity_poly.type
_entity_poly.pdbx_seq_one_letter_code
_entity_poly.pdbx_strand_id
1 'polypeptide(L)'
;MRKERMVAGKALKPVRDRVVIATKFGFTFGTNNKQQILNSRPEHIRQVAEGSLRRLKTEVIDLLYQHRVDPEVPIEDVAGTIKVLIAVGKGTRRSINLAVLLCQ
;
A
#
# COMPACT_ATOMS: atom_id res chain seq x y z
N MET A 1 0.84 7.75 -5.77
CA MET A 1 0.27 8.35 -4.54
C MET A 1 1.37 9.05 -3.72
N ARG A 2 1.30 10.37 -3.49
CA ARG A 2 2.24 11.11 -2.61
C ARG A 2 1.54 11.80 -1.42
N LYS A 3 0.30 11.38 -1.08
CA LYS A 3 -0.45 11.97 0.04
C LYS A 3 0.15 11.58 1.41
N GLU A 4 0.78 10.41 1.53
CA GLU A 4 1.63 10.08 2.69
C GLU A 4 2.90 10.95 2.67
N ARG A 5 2.80 12.15 3.23
CA ARG A 5 3.94 13.04 3.39
C ARG A 5 4.73 12.60 4.62
N MET A 6 6.06 12.81 4.61
CA MET A 6 6.94 12.52 5.77
C MET A 6 6.46 13.16 7.09
N VAL A 7 5.61 14.18 7.01
CA VAL A 7 4.96 14.84 8.15
C VAL A 7 4.09 13.84 8.92
N ALA A 8 3.26 13.04 8.24
CA ALA A 8 2.41 12.05 8.88
C ALA A 8 3.25 10.99 9.61
N GLY A 9 4.31 10.47 8.97
CA GLY A 9 5.19 9.49 9.59
C GLY A 9 5.91 10.02 10.84
N LYS A 10 6.39 11.28 10.81
CA LYS A 10 6.99 11.92 11.99
C LYS A 10 5.96 12.14 13.12
N ALA A 11 4.74 12.56 12.77
CA ALA A 11 3.70 12.86 13.75
C ALA A 11 3.15 11.61 14.44
N LEU A 12 3.06 10.47 13.72
CA LEU A 12 2.51 9.23 14.25
C LEU A 12 3.52 8.43 15.09
N LYS A 13 4.83 8.70 14.95
CA LYS A 13 5.89 7.95 15.65
C LYS A 13 5.69 7.86 17.18
N PRO A 14 5.33 8.93 17.91
CA PRO A 14 5.17 8.87 19.37
C PRO A 14 3.94 8.07 19.83
N VAL A 15 2.99 7.82 18.93
CA VAL A 15 1.70 7.16 19.23
C VAL A 15 1.46 5.94 18.35
N ARG A 16 2.51 5.38 17.73
CA ARG A 16 2.38 4.34 16.70
C ARG A 16 1.57 3.14 17.18
N ASP A 17 1.75 2.74 18.43
CA ASP A 17 1.10 1.56 19.01
C ASP A 17 -0.35 1.83 19.44
N ARG A 18 -0.81 3.08 19.35
CA ARG A 18 -2.16 3.52 19.73
C ARG A 18 -3.04 3.85 18.53
N VAL A 19 -2.53 3.71 17.31
CA VAL A 19 -3.20 4.11 16.08
C VAL A 19 -3.13 3.02 15.02
N VAL A 20 -4.16 2.94 14.19
CA VAL A 20 -4.21 2.08 13.01
C VAL A 20 -3.79 2.89 11.80
N ILE A 21 -2.71 2.48 11.13
CA ILE A 21 -2.21 3.10 9.90
C ILE A 21 -2.80 2.35 8.70
N ALA A 22 -3.78 2.99 8.07
CA ALA A 22 -4.33 2.55 6.80
C ALA A 22 -3.72 3.32 5.63
N THR A 23 -3.30 2.60 4.60
CA THR A 23 -2.85 3.18 3.33
C THR A 23 -3.36 2.38 2.15
N LYS A 24 -3.12 2.88 0.94
CA LYS A 24 -3.74 2.36 -0.28
C LYS A 24 -2.78 2.26 -1.46
N PHE A 25 -3.14 1.44 -2.44
CA PHE A 25 -2.48 1.30 -3.73
C PHE A 25 -3.49 1.40 -4.90
N GLY A 26 -3.04 1.18 -6.13
CA GLY A 26 -3.91 1.10 -7.32
C GLY A 26 -3.84 2.32 -8.25
N PHE A 27 -3.04 3.34 -7.90
CA PHE A 27 -2.80 4.50 -8.76
C PHE A 27 -1.33 4.70 -9.05
N THR A 28 -1.03 5.09 -10.28
CA THR A 28 0.26 5.65 -10.70
C THR A 28 0.04 6.98 -11.43
N PHE A 29 1.12 7.61 -11.89
CA PHE A 29 1.07 8.79 -12.73
C PHE A 29 1.31 8.38 -14.19
N GLY A 30 0.50 8.93 -15.11
CA GLY A 30 0.73 8.77 -16.54
C GLY A 30 2.03 9.42 -17.01
N THR A 31 2.40 9.21 -18.26
CA THR A 31 3.68 9.65 -18.87
C THR A 31 3.96 11.14 -18.72
N ASN A 32 2.91 11.97 -18.68
CA ASN A 32 3.01 13.42 -18.50
C ASN A 32 3.03 13.88 -17.03
N ASN A 33 3.00 12.94 -16.07
CA ASN A 33 2.95 13.17 -14.63
C ASN A 33 1.77 14.03 -14.13
N LYS A 34 0.78 14.32 -14.99
CA LYS A 34 -0.35 15.22 -14.71
C LYS A 34 -1.62 14.46 -14.36
N GLN A 35 -1.78 13.25 -14.90
CA GLN A 35 -2.97 12.43 -14.68
C GLN A 35 -2.65 11.24 -13.79
N GLN A 36 -3.55 10.96 -12.84
CA GLN A 36 -3.54 9.68 -12.13
C GLN A 36 -4.22 8.65 -13.01
N ILE A 37 -3.52 7.55 -13.27
CA ILE A 37 -4.05 6.39 -13.97
C ILE A 37 -4.04 5.19 -13.03
N LEU A 38 -4.87 4.20 -13.34
CA LEU A 38 -4.91 2.95 -12.58
C LEU A 38 -3.65 2.14 -12.87
N ASN A 39 -3.13 1.48 -11.83
CA ASN A 39 -2.09 0.48 -11.96
C ASN A 39 -2.15 -0.42 -10.72
N SER A 40 -2.66 -1.63 -10.91
CA SER A 40 -2.67 -2.68 -9.89
C SER A 40 -1.76 -3.86 -10.25
N ARG A 41 -0.77 -3.65 -11.13
CA ARG A 41 0.18 -4.71 -11.49
C ARG A 41 0.99 -5.14 -10.24
N PRO A 42 1.25 -6.45 -10.05
CA PRO A 42 1.97 -6.98 -8.88
C PRO A 42 3.24 -6.22 -8.49
N GLU A 43 4.06 -5.84 -9.47
CA GLU A 43 5.33 -5.13 -9.26
C GLU A 43 5.08 -3.75 -8.64
N HIS A 44 4.07 -3.03 -9.14
CA HIS A 44 3.72 -1.71 -8.66
C HIS A 44 3.12 -1.75 -7.25
N ILE A 45 2.31 -2.77 -6.94
CA ILE A 45 1.77 -2.97 -5.58
C ILE A 45 2.92 -3.08 -4.57
N ARG A 46 3.93 -3.92 -4.86
CA ARG A 46 5.11 -4.10 -4.00
C ARG A 46 5.89 -2.79 -3.84
N GLN A 47 6.11 -2.06 -4.93
CA GLN A 47 6.79 -0.76 -4.91
C GLN A 47 6.04 0.29 -4.06
N VAL A 48 4.72 0.33 -4.17
CA VAL A 48 3.88 1.24 -3.38
C VAL A 48 3.95 0.88 -1.90
N ALA A 49 3.82 -0.41 -1.55
CA ALA A 49 3.89 -0.87 -0.17
C ALA A 49 5.23 -0.50 0.50
N GLU A 50 6.36 -0.83 -0.12
CA GLU A 50 7.70 -0.46 0.38
C GLU A 50 7.89 1.06 0.43
N GLY A 51 7.37 1.76 -0.58
CA GLY A 51 7.34 3.22 -0.60
C GLY A 51 6.56 3.82 0.57
N SER A 52 5.41 3.24 0.92
CA SER A 52 4.55 3.69 2.02
C SER A 52 5.23 3.48 3.37
N LEU A 53 5.81 2.30 3.63
CA LEU A 53 6.59 2.02 4.85
C LEU A 53 7.69 3.08 5.06
N ARG A 54 8.49 3.34 4.02
CA ARG A 54 9.56 4.34 4.06
C ARG A 54 9.05 5.76 4.32
N ARG A 55 7.97 6.19 3.66
CA ARG A 55 7.42 7.55 3.82
C ARG A 55 6.76 7.75 5.18
N LEU A 56 6.06 6.73 5.68
CA LEU A 56 5.40 6.71 6.98
C LEU A 56 6.39 6.45 8.12
N LYS A 57 7.65 6.09 7.83
CA LYS A 57 8.69 5.81 8.82
C LYS A 57 8.23 4.78 9.86
N THR A 58 7.55 3.76 9.37
CA THR A 58 7.07 2.64 10.17
C THR A 58 7.40 1.36 9.45
N GLU A 59 7.56 0.29 10.22
CA GLU A 59 7.77 -1.03 9.65
C GLU A 59 6.43 -1.76 9.44
N VAL A 60 5.33 -1.27 10.00
CA VAL A 60 4.02 -1.96 9.93
C VAL A 60 2.98 -1.09 9.25
N ILE A 61 2.29 -1.64 8.25
CA ILE A 61 1.03 -1.14 7.72
C ILE A 61 -0.10 -2.01 8.28
N ASP A 62 -1.04 -1.41 8.99
CA ASP A 62 -2.13 -2.17 9.61
C ASP A 62 -3.17 -2.58 8.57
N LEU A 63 -3.48 -1.67 7.64
CA LEU A 63 -4.42 -1.92 6.55
C LEU A 63 -3.88 -1.39 5.21
N LEU A 64 -3.68 -2.28 4.24
CA LEU A 64 -3.39 -1.93 2.85
C LEU A 64 -4.59 -2.23 1.95
N TYR A 65 -5.22 -1.24 1.33
CA TYR A 65 -6.39 -1.47 0.47
C TYR A 65 -6.22 -0.96 -0.96
N GLN A 66 -6.91 -1.60 -1.90
CA GLN A 66 -6.95 -1.14 -3.28
C GLN A 66 -7.87 0.08 -3.38
N HIS A 67 -7.39 1.18 -3.98
CA HIS A 67 -8.15 2.43 -4.03
C HIS A 67 -9.26 2.39 -5.08
N ARG A 68 -9.04 1.70 -6.22
CA ARG A 68 -9.98 1.42 -7.31
C ARG A 68 -9.56 0.14 -8.02
N VAL A 69 -10.54 -0.63 -8.50
CA VAL A 69 -10.29 -1.82 -9.35
C VAL A 69 -9.64 -1.35 -10.64
N ASP A 70 -8.57 -2.04 -11.02
CA ASP A 70 -7.91 -1.87 -12.31
C ASP A 70 -8.40 -2.97 -13.26
N PRO A 71 -9.20 -2.65 -14.29
CA PRO A 71 -9.77 -3.65 -15.18
C PRO A 71 -8.72 -4.33 -16.07
N GLU A 72 -7.51 -3.78 -16.17
CA GLU A 72 -6.43 -4.35 -16.98
C GLU A 72 -5.61 -5.42 -16.23
N VAL A 73 -5.89 -5.63 -14.94
CA VAL A 73 -5.16 -6.59 -14.10
C VAL A 73 -6.14 -7.59 -13.48
N PRO A 74 -5.96 -8.91 -13.72
CA PRO A 74 -6.78 -9.93 -13.08
C PRO A 74 -6.79 -9.78 -11.55
N ILE A 75 -7.96 -9.92 -10.94
CA ILE A 75 -8.11 -9.75 -9.49
C ILE A 75 -7.31 -10.81 -8.72
N GLU A 76 -7.09 -11.98 -9.31
CA GLU A 76 -6.29 -13.07 -8.78
C GLU A 76 -4.81 -12.68 -8.65
N ASP A 77 -4.26 -11.92 -9.60
CA ASP A 77 -2.88 -11.43 -9.53
C ASP A 77 -2.72 -10.41 -8.41
N VAL A 78 -3.72 -9.52 -8.26
CA VAL A 78 -3.77 -8.55 -7.16
C VAL A 78 -3.87 -9.28 -5.82
N ALA A 79 -4.81 -10.22 -5.69
CA ALA A 79 -5.03 -11.01 -4.47
C ALA A 79 -3.83 -11.88 -4.11
N GLY A 80 -3.22 -12.55 -5.10
CA GLY A 80 -2.00 -13.32 -4.93
C GLY A 80 -0.86 -12.46 -4.42
N THR A 81 -0.67 -11.27 -4.99
CA THR A 81 0.37 -10.33 -4.56
C THR A 81 0.16 -9.86 -3.12
N ILE A 82 -1.08 -9.51 -2.76
CA ILE A 82 -1.44 -9.11 -1.41
C ILE A 82 -1.21 -10.24 -0.41
N LYS A 83 -1.60 -11.48 -0.74
CA LYS A 83 -1.36 -12.67 0.08
C LYS A 83 0.13 -12.85 0.36
N VAL A 84 0.98 -12.70 -0.65
CA VAL A 84 2.45 -12.80 -0.50
C VAL A 84 2.98 -11.70 0.42
N LEU A 85 2.52 -10.45 0.25
CA LEU A 85 2.97 -9.32 1.08
C LEU A 85 2.62 -9.51 2.56
N ILE A 86 1.41 -10.01 2.86
CA ILE A 86 1.01 -10.36 4.22
C ILE A 86 1.89 -11.51 4.76
N ALA A 87 2.12 -12.55 3.96
CA ALA A 87 2.90 -13.72 4.38
C ALA A 87 4.37 -13.37 4.70
N VAL A 88 5.04 -12.61 3.83
CA VAL A 88 6.41 -12.11 4.06
C VAL A 88 6.48 -11.22 5.30
N GLY A 89 5.42 -10.48 5.56
CA GLY A 89 5.34 -9.60 6.72
C GLY A 89 5.15 -10.31 8.06
N LYS A 90 4.56 -11.51 8.06
CA LYS A 90 4.33 -12.26 9.31
C LYS A 90 5.65 -12.76 9.89
N GLY A 91 6.02 -12.24 11.05
CA GLY A 91 7.22 -12.65 11.79
C GLY A 91 8.51 -11.93 11.38
N THR A 92 8.44 -10.99 10.43
CA THR A 92 9.58 -10.13 10.08
C THR A 92 9.38 -8.73 10.67
N ARG A 93 10.46 -7.92 10.64
CA ARG A 93 10.40 -6.55 11.18
C ARG A 93 9.39 -5.68 10.43
N ARG A 94 9.09 -5.97 9.15
CA ARG A 94 8.17 -5.20 8.30
C ARG A 94 6.93 -5.98 7.93
N SER A 95 5.75 -5.53 8.35
CA SER A 95 4.51 -6.31 8.16
C SER A 95 3.36 -5.53 7.54
N ILE A 96 2.49 -6.27 6.86
CA ILE A 96 1.15 -5.84 6.46
C ILE A 96 0.17 -6.77 7.14
N ASN A 97 -0.65 -6.23 8.05
CA ASN A 97 -1.49 -7.06 8.92
C ASN A 97 -2.79 -7.49 8.23
N LEU A 98 -3.44 -6.54 7.54
CA LEU A 98 -4.66 -6.77 6.79
C LEU A 98 -4.59 -6.07 5.43
N ALA A 99 -5.22 -6.68 4.44
CA ALA A 99 -5.44 -6.02 3.17
C ALA A 99 -6.84 -6.31 2.64
N VAL A 100 -7.45 -5.28 2.05
CA VAL A 100 -8.80 -5.33 1.51
C VAL A 100 -8.76 -5.05 0.02
N LEU A 101 -9.35 -5.95 -0.74
CA LEU A 101 -9.62 -5.78 -2.15
C LEU A 101 -11.08 -5.41 -2.29
N LEU A 102 -11.33 -4.26 -2.91
CA LEU A 102 -12.68 -3.89 -3.29
C LEU A 102 -12.96 -4.59 -4.62
N CYS A 103 -13.56 -5.78 -4.59
CA CYS A 103 -14.27 -6.30 -5.77
C CYS A 103 -15.48 -5.40 -5.99
N GLN A 104 -15.54 -4.71 -7.12
CA GLN A 104 -16.81 -4.23 -7.68
C GLN A 104 -17.13 -5.08 -8.88
#